data_AF-A0A158AJX5-F1
#
_entry.id   AF-A0A158AJX5-F1
#
_cell.length_a   1.000
_cell.length_b   1.000
_cell.length_c   1.000
_cell.angle_alpha   90.00
_cell.angle_beta   90.00
_cell.angle_gamma   90.00
#
_symmetry.space_group_name_H-M   'P 1'
#
loop_
_entity.id
_entity.type
_entity.pdbx_description
1 polymer ?
#
loop_
_entity_poly.entity_id
_entity_poly.type
_entity_poly.pdbx_seq_one_letter_code
_entity_poly.pdbx_strand_id
1 'polypeptide(L)'
;MQRDIAIAQEGARRWYRDISWTQWRVLIAAWGVWVNDALDFLAITFVLRDIATAFNVSLDTASLLLLATYGVRWIGGLLFGGLSDRIGRKIPLLITLTWFTLGAVATGLSWSFAALVVFRLLLGFGMAPGFSLGAAMVAESWPEKHRAIGIGILDTGWGVGAIGAALAYEFIYPHFGWRGMFFIGLPPSIVLALFIIFCVPESQAWKKARPAAAVTWRSNPVVDLFSKYPKRVSYLALLIFVLCFGSWPFQALLPTYLRAAGLAPAAVSQITMASAIGQILGFVASGFIAERLGRRMAISVMIGIGALFVAGVILSTGNIALAAACAFVSGFFLIGSSGIWGTVLTENLPRDVRASGVGFLYNFGVIGGGIAPFIVLSTMHRFGFTMPDAIIGFTIVAAIAGMVVIRFVRETKGLSLDEIDRETNG
;
A
#
# COMPACT_ATOMS: atom_id res chain seq x y z
N MET A 1 -36.11 -12.72 -23.48
CA MET A 1 -35.38 -12.87 -24.75
C MET A 1 -34.71 -11.57 -25.23
N GLN A 2 -35.42 -10.51 -25.62
CA GLN A 2 -34.77 -9.24 -26.03
C GLN A 2 -33.99 -8.54 -24.89
N ARG A 3 -34.48 -8.63 -23.65
CA ARG A 3 -33.78 -8.12 -22.45
C ARG A 3 -32.50 -8.90 -22.14
N ASP A 4 -32.54 -10.22 -22.31
CA ASP A 4 -31.39 -11.12 -22.11
C ASP A 4 -30.33 -10.97 -23.21
N ILE A 5 -30.78 -10.69 -24.45
CA ILE A 5 -29.90 -10.35 -25.58
C ILE A 5 -29.25 -8.96 -25.38
N ALA A 6 -29.98 -7.98 -24.84
CA ALA A 6 -29.42 -6.67 -24.50
C ALA A 6 -28.38 -6.76 -23.37
N ILE A 7 -28.63 -7.58 -22.34
CA ILE A 7 -27.68 -7.86 -21.25
C ILE A 7 -26.45 -8.62 -21.77
N ALA A 8 -26.63 -9.57 -22.70
CA ALA A 8 -25.52 -10.28 -23.35
C ALA A 8 -24.69 -9.35 -24.27
N GLN A 9 -25.32 -8.40 -24.96
CA GLN A 9 -24.63 -7.38 -25.76
C GLN A 9 -23.96 -6.29 -24.91
N GLU A 10 -24.51 -5.95 -23.75
CA GLU A 10 -23.87 -5.08 -22.74
C GLU A 10 -22.69 -5.77 -22.04
N GLY A 11 -22.72 -7.09 -21.86
CA GLY A 11 -21.59 -7.89 -21.40
C GLY A 11 -20.46 -7.99 -22.43
N ALA A 12 -20.76 -7.81 -23.72
CA ALA A 12 -19.79 -7.88 -24.82
C ALA A 12 -19.08 -6.54 -25.13
N ARG A 13 -19.59 -5.41 -24.62
CA ARG A 13 -18.87 -4.13 -24.72
C ARG A 13 -17.71 -4.15 -23.74
N ARG A 14 -16.49 -3.99 -24.27
CA ARG A 14 -15.27 -3.93 -23.46
C ARG A 14 -15.37 -2.75 -22.48
N TRP A 15 -15.25 -3.03 -21.19
CA TRP A 15 -15.45 -2.07 -20.08
C TRP A 15 -14.71 -0.73 -20.27
N TYR A 16 -13.51 -0.76 -20.86
CA TYR A 16 -12.69 0.44 -21.07
C TYR A 16 -13.28 1.43 -22.07
N ARG A 17 -14.26 1.03 -22.89
CA ARG A 17 -14.97 1.93 -23.82
C ARG A 17 -15.97 2.85 -23.13
N ASP A 18 -16.41 2.48 -21.92
CA ASP A 18 -17.31 3.30 -21.09
C ASP A 18 -16.54 4.37 -20.30
N ILE A 19 -15.19 4.34 -20.38
CA ILE A 19 -14.31 5.24 -19.65
C ILE A 19 -13.79 6.32 -20.59
N SER A 20 -14.18 7.56 -20.31
CA SER A 20 -13.69 8.74 -21.00
C SER A 20 -12.19 8.97 -20.77
N TRP A 21 -11.54 9.67 -21.69
CA TRP A 21 -10.13 10.03 -21.54
C TRP A 21 -9.84 10.86 -20.28
N THR A 22 -10.79 11.68 -19.86
CA THR A 22 -10.69 12.45 -18.61
C THR A 22 -10.60 11.54 -17.37
N GLN A 23 -11.41 10.49 -17.32
CA GLN A 23 -11.38 9.50 -16.24
C GLN A 23 -10.07 8.70 -16.23
N TRP A 24 -9.52 8.41 -17.42
CA TRP A 24 -8.18 7.81 -17.54
C TRP A 24 -7.08 8.74 -17.03
N ARG A 25 -7.13 10.04 -17.33
CA ARG A 25 -6.16 11.01 -16.81
C ARG A 25 -6.17 11.10 -15.29
N VAL A 26 -7.37 11.05 -14.68
CA VAL A 26 -7.51 11.01 -13.22
C VAL A 26 -6.86 9.75 -12.63
N LEU A 27 -7.10 8.58 -13.25
CA LEU A 27 -6.47 7.33 -12.83
C LEU A 27 -4.95 7.39 -13.00
N ILE A 28 -4.43 7.87 -14.14
CA ILE A 28 -2.98 7.99 -14.40
C ILE A 28 -2.33 8.91 -13.36
N ALA A 29 -2.98 10.01 -13.00
CA ALA A 29 -2.48 10.92 -11.97
C ALA A 29 -2.41 10.26 -10.59
N ALA A 30 -3.52 9.66 -10.14
CA ALA A 30 -3.59 8.94 -8.87
C ALA A 30 -2.59 7.78 -8.80
N TRP A 31 -2.54 6.99 -9.87
CA TRP A 31 -1.64 5.84 -10.02
C TRP A 31 -0.17 6.27 -10.06
N GLY A 32 0.15 7.33 -10.79
CA GLY A 32 1.51 7.88 -10.84
C GLY A 32 2.01 8.36 -9.47
N VAL A 33 1.14 8.97 -8.66
CA VAL A 33 1.50 9.37 -7.28
C VAL A 33 1.78 8.12 -6.46
N TRP A 34 0.93 7.10 -6.56
CA TRP A 34 1.12 5.85 -5.83
C TRP A 34 2.38 5.07 -6.24
N VAL A 35 2.71 5.06 -7.54
CA VAL A 35 3.96 4.49 -8.06
C VAL A 35 5.16 5.23 -7.48
N ASN A 36 5.13 6.57 -7.47
CA ASN A 36 6.24 7.38 -6.97
C ASN A 36 6.42 7.22 -5.45
N ASP A 37 5.33 7.13 -4.70
CA ASP A 37 5.34 6.84 -3.27
C ASP A 37 6.04 5.50 -2.99
N ALA A 38 5.63 4.45 -3.70
CA ALA A 38 6.21 3.12 -3.58
C ALA A 38 7.69 3.08 -4.02
N LEU A 39 8.05 3.82 -5.07
CA LEU A 39 9.41 3.91 -5.59
C LEU A 39 10.39 4.40 -4.51
N ASP A 40 10.16 5.56 -3.89
CA ASP A 40 11.07 6.06 -2.83
C ASP A 40 11.00 5.20 -1.57
N PHE A 41 9.79 4.82 -1.15
CA PHE A 41 9.64 4.05 0.08
C PHE A 41 10.39 2.72 -0.02
N LEU A 42 10.30 2.03 -1.15
CA LEU A 42 11.01 0.77 -1.34
C LEU A 42 12.48 0.97 -1.65
N ALA A 43 12.90 2.10 -2.24
CA ALA A 43 14.33 2.39 -2.47
C ALA A 43 15.17 2.30 -1.19
N ILE A 44 14.64 2.76 -0.04
CA ILE A 44 15.37 2.69 1.24
C ILE A 44 15.70 1.25 1.64
N THR A 45 14.84 0.28 1.31
CA THR A 45 14.97 -1.13 1.71
C THR A 45 16.18 -1.81 1.11
N PHE A 46 16.64 -1.33 -0.05
CA PHE A 46 17.86 -1.80 -0.71
C PHE A 46 19.14 -1.26 -0.07
N VAL A 47 19.04 -0.09 0.58
CA VAL A 47 20.18 0.68 1.08
C VAL A 47 20.25 0.82 2.60
N LEU A 48 19.37 0.13 3.35
CA LEU A 48 19.38 0.13 4.82
C LEU A 48 20.75 -0.21 5.41
N ARG A 49 21.45 -1.18 4.81
CA ARG A 49 22.81 -1.56 5.20
C ARG A 49 23.83 -0.44 4.99
N ASP A 50 23.74 0.29 3.88
CA ASP A 50 24.65 1.39 3.57
C ASP A 50 24.40 2.59 4.51
N ILE A 51 23.14 2.82 4.89
CA ILE A 51 22.78 3.85 5.87
C ILE A 51 23.34 3.48 7.26
N ALA A 52 23.19 2.21 7.67
CA ALA A 52 23.70 1.71 8.94
C ALA A 52 25.21 1.91 9.06
N THR A 53 25.96 1.56 8.01
CA THR A 53 27.42 1.76 7.98
C THR A 53 27.81 3.24 7.88
N ALA A 54 27.13 4.03 7.04
CA ALA A 54 27.46 5.44 6.82
C ALA A 54 27.30 6.31 8.09
N PHE A 55 26.35 5.97 8.97
CA PHE A 55 26.12 6.69 10.22
C PHE A 55 26.57 5.93 11.48
N ASN A 56 27.26 4.79 11.31
CA ASN A 56 27.73 3.93 12.40
C ASN A 56 26.62 3.58 13.41
N VAL A 57 25.46 3.16 12.89
CA VAL A 57 24.32 2.69 13.68
C VAL A 57 24.05 1.22 13.39
N SER A 58 23.40 0.53 14.32
CA SER A 58 23.01 -0.86 14.11
C SER A 58 21.90 -0.98 13.04
N LEU A 59 21.79 -2.14 12.40
CA LEU A 59 20.84 -2.36 11.30
C LEU A 59 19.38 -2.29 11.76
N ASP A 60 19.09 -2.75 12.98
CA ASP A 60 17.78 -2.56 13.62
C ASP A 60 17.48 -1.08 13.82
N THR A 61 18.43 -0.29 14.35
CA THR A 61 18.26 1.18 14.46
C THR A 61 17.99 1.80 13.08
N ALA A 62 18.74 1.42 12.04
CA ALA A 62 18.50 1.91 10.68
C ALA A 62 17.10 1.55 10.14
N SER A 63 16.57 0.37 10.49
CA SER A 63 15.22 -0.03 10.08
C SER A 63 14.10 0.82 10.71
N LEU A 64 14.37 1.56 11.79
CA LEU A 64 13.42 2.53 12.35
C LEU A 64 13.05 3.64 11.35
N LEU A 65 13.83 3.85 10.28
CA LEU A 65 13.49 4.78 9.21
C LEU A 65 12.21 4.38 8.45
N LEU A 66 11.92 3.07 8.37
CA LEU A 66 10.67 2.55 7.82
C LEU A 66 9.50 2.92 8.73
N LEU A 67 9.66 2.74 10.04
CA LEU A 67 8.69 3.17 11.04
C LEU A 67 8.53 4.69 11.05
N ALA A 68 9.60 5.48 10.93
CA ALA A 68 9.49 6.94 10.85
C ALA A 68 8.63 7.37 9.65
N THR A 69 8.75 6.70 8.49
CA THR A 69 7.91 7.02 7.33
C THR A 69 6.45 6.61 7.54
N TYR A 70 6.18 5.46 8.15
CA TYR A 70 4.82 4.93 8.25
C TYR A 70 4.08 5.29 9.54
N GLY A 71 4.80 5.58 10.61
CA GLY A 71 4.27 5.89 11.94
C GLY A 71 3.44 7.16 11.99
N VAL A 72 3.69 8.11 11.08
CA VAL A 72 2.99 9.41 11.02
C VAL A 72 2.03 9.55 9.83
N ARG A 73 1.90 8.53 8.97
CA ARG A 73 0.99 8.57 7.81
C ARG A 73 -0.45 8.85 8.23
N TRP A 74 -0.94 8.22 9.29
CA TRP A 74 -2.34 8.42 9.73
C TRP A 74 -2.64 9.89 10.05
N ILE A 75 -1.68 10.66 10.57
CA ILE A 75 -1.83 12.10 10.84
C ILE A 75 -2.00 12.87 9.53
N GLY A 76 -1.13 12.60 8.55
CA GLY A 76 -1.22 13.18 7.21
C GLY A 76 -2.53 12.85 6.51
N GLY A 77 -2.96 11.59 6.58
CA GLY A 77 -4.20 11.12 5.95
C GLY A 77 -5.43 11.85 6.49
N LEU A 78 -5.50 12.09 7.81
CA LEU A 78 -6.58 12.84 8.44
C LEU A 78 -6.59 14.31 7.99
N LEU A 79 -5.43 14.96 7.98
CA LEU A 79 -5.30 16.38 7.65
C LEU A 79 -5.58 16.66 6.17
N PHE A 80 -4.90 15.96 5.28
CA PHE A 80 -5.05 16.16 3.83
C PHE A 80 -6.35 15.58 3.30
N GLY A 81 -6.93 14.56 3.95
CA GLY A 81 -8.29 14.10 3.68
C GLY A 81 -9.29 15.23 3.92
N GLY A 82 -9.28 15.84 5.10
CA GLY A 82 -10.13 16.99 5.41
C GLY A 82 -9.84 18.22 4.55
N LEU A 83 -8.57 18.45 4.18
CA LEU A 83 -8.21 19.51 3.24
C LEU A 83 -8.83 19.27 1.86
N SER A 84 -8.83 18.04 1.37
CA SER A 84 -9.38 17.68 0.06
C SER A 84 -10.89 17.87 -0.07
N ASP A 85 -11.59 17.81 1.06
CA ASP A 85 -13.01 18.11 1.09
C ASP A 85 -13.29 19.62 1.03
N ARG A 86 -12.34 20.46 1.46
CA ARG A 86 -12.48 21.93 1.51
C ARG A 86 -12.01 22.65 0.26
N ILE A 87 -10.87 22.25 -0.31
CA ILE A 87 -10.21 22.98 -1.42
C ILE A 87 -10.24 22.24 -2.76
N GLY A 88 -10.93 21.10 -2.83
CA GLY A 88 -10.94 20.23 -4.01
C GLY A 88 -9.86 19.17 -3.94
N ARG A 89 -9.81 18.27 -4.92
CA ARG A 89 -9.02 17.04 -4.85
C ARG A 89 -7.69 17.20 -5.59
N LYS A 90 -7.67 18.05 -6.63
CA LYS A 90 -6.47 18.31 -7.43
C LYS A 90 -5.35 19.00 -6.64
N ILE A 91 -5.68 20.04 -5.88
CA ILE A 91 -4.68 20.83 -5.15
C ILE A 91 -4.01 20.00 -4.03
N PRO A 92 -4.74 19.30 -3.15
CA PRO A 92 -4.12 18.43 -2.16
C PRO A 92 -3.25 17.35 -2.79
N LEU A 93 -3.67 16.75 -3.93
CA LEU A 93 -2.86 15.76 -4.64
C LEU A 93 -1.51 16.33 -5.08
N LEU A 94 -1.48 17.58 -5.57
CA LEU A 94 -0.24 18.29 -5.90
C LEU A 94 0.60 18.60 -4.65
N ILE A 95 -0.03 19.09 -3.58
CA ILE A 95 0.66 19.38 -2.33
C ILE A 95 1.34 18.13 -1.78
N THR A 96 0.64 16.99 -1.78
CA THR A 96 1.16 15.72 -1.25
C THR A 96 2.30 15.20 -2.09
N LEU A 97 2.16 15.26 -3.43
CA LEU A 97 3.24 14.89 -4.34
C LEU A 97 4.48 15.76 -4.11
N THR A 98 4.33 17.09 -4.09
CA THR A 98 5.46 18.01 -3.85
C THR A 98 6.09 17.80 -2.46
N TRP A 99 5.28 17.67 -1.42
CA TRP A 99 5.75 17.45 -0.05
C TRP A 99 6.58 16.17 0.06
N PHE A 100 6.06 15.09 -0.52
CA PHE A 100 6.74 13.81 -0.56
C PHE A 100 8.08 13.89 -1.32
N THR A 101 8.07 14.46 -2.53
CA THR A 101 9.29 14.61 -3.35
C THR A 101 10.36 15.45 -2.64
N LEU A 102 9.97 16.55 -1.97
CA LEU A 102 10.91 17.36 -1.19
C LEU A 102 11.48 16.59 0.01
N GLY A 103 10.64 15.80 0.69
CA GLY A 103 11.07 14.92 1.77
C GLY A 103 12.07 13.85 1.31
N ALA A 104 11.87 13.28 0.12
CA ALA A 104 12.76 12.29 -0.48
C ALA A 104 14.13 12.90 -0.79
N VAL A 105 14.14 14.06 -1.46
CA VAL A 105 15.37 14.83 -1.74
C VAL A 105 16.09 15.20 -0.44
N ALA A 106 15.38 15.70 0.57
CA ALA A 106 15.95 16.02 1.87
C ALA A 106 16.59 14.79 2.55
N THR A 107 15.96 13.61 2.43
CA THR A 107 16.51 12.34 2.91
C THR A 107 17.85 12.02 2.23
N GLY A 108 17.95 12.21 0.91
CA GLY A 108 19.21 12.00 0.17
C GLY A 108 20.33 12.97 0.55
N LEU A 109 19.96 14.20 0.94
CA LEU A 109 20.89 15.24 1.40
C LEU A 109 21.21 15.18 2.90
N SER A 110 20.70 14.16 3.61
CA SER A 110 20.89 14.06 5.06
C SER A 110 22.36 13.91 5.48
N TRP A 111 22.73 14.66 6.52
CA TRP A 111 24.09 14.71 7.09
C TRP A 111 24.23 13.96 8.42
N SER A 112 23.14 13.50 9.01
CA SER A 112 23.13 12.70 10.23
C SER A 112 21.96 11.73 10.24
N PHE A 113 22.07 10.66 11.05
CA PHE A 113 20.98 9.70 11.22
C PHE A 113 19.70 10.38 11.76
N ALA A 114 19.83 11.29 12.72
CA ALA A 114 18.71 12.04 13.28
C ALA A 114 18.02 12.91 12.22
N ALA A 115 18.78 13.61 11.37
CA ALA A 115 18.22 14.38 10.26
C ALA A 115 17.45 13.47 9.29
N LEU A 116 17.99 12.27 9.00
CA LEU A 116 17.35 11.29 8.15
C LEU A 116 16.01 10.80 8.75
N VAL A 117 15.96 10.51 10.05
CA VAL A 117 14.72 10.18 10.78
C VAL A 117 13.69 11.31 10.67
N VAL A 118 14.10 12.57 10.89
CA VAL A 118 13.21 13.73 10.78
C VAL A 118 12.67 13.90 9.37
N PHE A 119 13.52 13.81 8.34
CA PHE A 119 13.07 13.91 6.96
C PHE A 119 12.14 12.75 6.57
N ARG A 120 12.36 11.55 7.10
CA ARG A 120 11.46 10.39 6.90
C ARG A 120 10.10 10.58 7.58
N LEU A 121 10.06 11.16 8.78
CA LEU A 121 8.81 11.56 9.43
C LEU A 121 8.06 12.60 8.59
N LEU A 122 8.75 13.65 8.14
CA LEU A 122 8.15 14.68 7.29
C LEU A 122 7.64 14.10 5.96
N LEU A 123 8.41 13.23 5.31
CA LEU A 123 8.02 12.51 4.10
C LEU A 123 6.77 11.65 4.34
N GLY A 124 6.76 10.88 5.42
CA GLY A 124 5.64 10.02 5.82
C GLY A 124 4.31 10.75 6.00
N PHE A 125 4.39 11.96 6.55
CA PHE A 125 3.24 12.85 6.68
C PHE A 125 2.61 13.22 5.33
N GLY A 126 3.42 13.46 4.30
CA GLY A 126 2.95 13.77 2.95
C GLY A 126 2.52 12.56 2.10
N MET A 127 3.00 11.35 2.46
CA MET A 127 2.77 10.11 1.70
C MET A 127 1.35 9.54 1.87
N ALA A 128 0.74 9.78 3.03
CA ALA A 128 -0.56 9.21 3.41
C ALA A 128 -1.71 9.41 2.40
N PRO A 129 -1.91 10.61 1.83
CA PRO A 129 -3.12 10.91 1.08
C PRO A 129 -3.05 10.45 -0.38
N GLY A 130 -1.86 10.14 -0.91
CA GLY A 130 -1.68 9.79 -2.33
C GLY A 130 -2.64 8.69 -2.79
N PHE A 131 -2.67 7.57 -2.07
CA PHE A 131 -3.58 6.46 -2.34
C PHE A 131 -5.05 6.80 -2.03
N SER A 132 -5.36 7.34 -0.84
CA SER A 132 -6.74 7.55 -0.42
C SER A 132 -7.46 8.62 -1.24
N LEU A 133 -6.76 9.71 -1.57
CA LEU A 133 -7.27 10.74 -2.48
C LEU A 133 -7.41 10.19 -3.90
N GLY A 134 -6.41 9.44 -4.37
CA GLY A 134 -6.46 8.79 -5.68
C GLY A 134 -7.66 7.86 -5.83
N ALA A 135 -7.89 6.99 -4.83
CA ALA A 135 -9.01 6.08 -4.81
C ALA A 135 -10.36 6.83 -4.79
N ALA A 136 -10.46 7.90 -3.99
CA ALA A 136 -11.65 8.75 -3.96
C ALA A 136 -11.89 9.44 -5.32
N MET A 137 -10.84 9.97 -5.96
CA MET A 137 -10.96 10.62 -7.28
C MET A 137 -11.39 9.63 -8.37
N VAL A 138 -10.86 8.40 -8.35
CA VAL A 138 -11.28 7.33 -9.27
C VAL A 138 -12.72 6.94 -9.01
N ALA A 139 -13.10 6.72 -7.74
CA ALA A 139 -14.48 6.38 -7.37
C ALA A 139 -15.49 7.47 -7.76
N GLU A 140 -15.15 8.75 -7.60
CA GLU A 140 -16.01 9.87 -7.95
C GLU A 140 -16.12 10.08 -9.46
N SER A 141 -15.06 9.79 -10.22
CA SER A 141 -15.03 10.04 -11.66
C SER A 141 -15.53 8.86 -12.48
N TRP A 142 -15.27 7.62 -12.08
CA TRP A 142 -15.59 6.41 -12.86
C TRP A 142 -17.04 5.93 -12.65
N PRO A 143 -17.66 5.29 -13.67
CA PRO A 143 -18.98 4.68 -13.53
C PRO A 143 -18.99 3.59 -12.47
N GLU A 144 -20.08 3.48 -11.71
CA GLU A 144 -20.21 2.57 -10.57
C GLU A 144 -19.82 1.12 -10.89
N LYS A 145 -20.27 0.61 -12.05
CA LYS A 145 -19.98 -0.74 -12.56
C LYS A 145 -18.47 -1.04 -12.70
N HIS A 146 -17.66 0.00 -12.94
CA HIS A 146 -16.23 -0.13 -13.27
C HIS A 146 -15.31 0.44 -12.19
N ARG A 147 -15.83 1.01 -11.09
CA ARG A 147 -15.04 1.61 -10.00
C ARG A 147 -14.05 0.63 -9.37
N ALA A 148 -14.49 -0.60 -9.12
CA ALA A 148 -13.66 -1.64 -8.54
C ALA A 148 -12.45 -1.97 -9.44
N ILE A 149 -12.63 -1.97 -10.76
CA ILE A 149 -11.54 -2.17 -11.74
C ILE A 149 -10.55 -1.00 -11.66
N GLY A 150 -11.04 0.24 -11.67
CA GLY A 150 -10.19 1.43 -11.57
C GLY A 150 -9.35 1.47 -10.28
N ILE A 151 -9.96 1.14 -9.13
CA ILE A 151 -9.26 1.04 -7.84
C ILE A 151 -8.28 -0.14 -7.84
N GLY A 152 -8.63 -1.27 -8.46
CA GLY A 152 -7.70 -2.39 -8.61
C GLY A 152 -6.47 -2.03 -9.45
N ILE A 153 -6.64 -1.30 -10.55
CA ILE A 153 -5.52 -0.77 -11.35
C ILE A 153 -4.69 0.21 -10.51
N LEU A 154 -5.34 1.08 -9.74
CA LEU A 154 -4.64 2.01 -8.84
C LEU A 154 -3.70 1.25 -7.90
N ASP A 155 -4.14 0.16 -7.29
CA ASP A 155 -3.36 -0.63 -6.32
C ASP A 155 -2.08 -1.24 -6.93
N THR A 156 -2.12 -1.60 -8.23
CA THR A 156 -0.93 -2.10 -8.96
C THR A 156 0.24 -1.13 -8.98
N GLY A 157 -0.02 0.17 -8.74
CA GLY A 157 1.02 1.19 -8.69
C GLY A 157 2.12 0.86 -7.67
N TRP A 158 1.78 0.22 -6.55
CA TRP A 158 2.77 -0.19 -5.55
C TRP A 158 3.82 -1.15 -6.13
N GLY A 159 3.35 -2.18 -6.83
CA GLY A 159 4.24 -3.15 -7.47
C GLY A 159 5.07 -2.55 -8.61
N VAL A 160 4.52 -1.59 -9.36
CA VAL A 160 5.30 -0.90 -10.40
C VAL A 160 6.39 0.00 -9.79
N GLY A 161 6.09 0.69 -8.69
CA GLY A 161 7.10 1.42 -7.93
C GLY A 161 8.19 0.51 -7.36
N ALA A 162 7.82 -0.69 -6.88
CA ALA A 162 8.77 -1.72 -6.44
C ALA A 162 9.71 -2.18 -7.55
N ILE A 163 9.18 -2.40 -8.77
CA ILE A 163 10.00 -2.70 -9.95
C ILE A 163 10.95 -1.54 -10.26
N GLY A 164 10.45 -0.30 -10.23
CA GLY A 164 11.27 0.89 -10.43
C GLY A 164 12.40 1.01 -9.41
N ALA A 165 12.15 0.68 -8.14
CA ALA A 165 13.16 0.74 -7.08
C ALA A 165 14.24 -0.35 -7.27
N ALA A 166 13.83 -1.56 -7.67
CA ALA A 166 14.74 -2.65 -8.00
C ALA A 166 15.64 -2.31 -9.21
N LEU A 167 15.05 -1.77 -10.29
CA LEU A 167 15.80 -1.31 -11.47
C LEU A 167 16.75 -0.16 -11.12
N ALA A 168 16.32 0.79 -10.30
CA ALA A 168 17.18 1.85 -9.80
C ALA A 168 18.35 1.29 -8.97
N TYR A 169 18.11 0.26 -8.17
CA TYR A 169 19.17 -0.40 -7.41
C TYR A 169 20.16 -1.16 -8.31
N GLU A 170 19.71 -1.70 -9.43
CA GLU A 170 20.59 -2.35 -10.40
C GLU A 170 21.43 -1.35 -11.20
N PHE A 171 20.82 -0.27 -11.68
CA PHE A 171 21.46 0.63 -12.66
C PHE A 171 21.93 1.97 -12.11
N ILE A 172 21.33 2.49 -11.04
CA ILE A 172 21.65 3.83 -10.49
C ILE A 172 22.56 3.71 -9.27
N TYR A 173 22.27 2.79 -8.35
CA TYR A 173 23.05 2.59 -7.13
C TYR A 173 24.55 2.37 -7.37
N PRO A 174 25.02 1.59 -8.37
CA PRO A 174 26.45 1.41 -8.61
C PRO A 174 27.22 2.69 -8.96
N HIS A 175 26.53 3.70 -9.50
CA HIS A 175 27.16 4.96 -9.94
C HIS A 175 26.99 6.10 -8.93
N PHE A 176 25.85 6.17 -8.24
CA PHE A 176 25.49 7.29 -7.35
C PHE A 176 25.41 6.89 -5.87
N GLY A 177 25.64 5.61 -5.56
CA GLY A 177 25.57 5.06 -4.21
C GLY A 177 24.17 5.15 -3.58
N TRP A 178 24.12 4.97 -2.26
CA TRP A 178 22.85 4.93 -1.54
C TRP A 178 22.10 6.26 -1.51
N ARG A 179 22.81 7.39 -1.56
CA ARG A 179 22.17 8.72 -1.59
C ARG A 179 21.43 8.95 -2.90
N GLY A 180 22.00 8.51 -4.03
CA GLY A 180 21.38 8.61 -5.36
C GLY A 180 19.99 7.97 -5.43
N MET A 181 19.77 6.90 -4.66
CA MET A 181 18.49 6.18 -4.60
C MET A 181 17.32 7.04 -4.11
N PHE A 182 17.56 8.16 -3.41
CA PHE A 182 16.49 9.07 -2.96
C PHE A 182 16.15 10.18 -3.96
N PHE A 183 16.90 10.28 -5.07
CA PHE A 183 16.64 11.25 -6.14
C PHE A 183 15.89 10.63 -7.33
N ILE A 184 15.72 9.31 -7.36
CA ILE A 184 15.10 8.59 -8.49
C ILE A 184 13.63 8.96 -8.72
N GLY A 185 12.93 9.35 -7.65
CA GLY A 185 11.53 9.80 -7.70
C GLY A 185 11.39 11.25 -8.16
N LEU A 186 12.45 12.05 -8.15
CA LEU A 186 12.36 13.47 -8.50
C LEU A 186 11.95 13.70 -9.98
N PRO A 187 12.60 13.09 -11.00
CA PRO A 187 12.16 13.23 -12.37
C PRO A 187 10.69 12.81 -12.64
N PRO A 188 10.22 11.61 -12.24
CA PRO A 188 8.83 11.23 -12.48
C PRO A 188 7.85 12.11 -11.69
N SER A 189 8.20 12.58 -10.49
CA SER A 189 7.38 13.52 -9.73
C SER A 189 7.16 14.85 -10.45
N ILE A 190 8.21 15.42 -11.06
CA ILE A 190 8.10 16.68 -11.81
C ILE A 190 7.19 16.50 -13.03
N VAL A 191 7.42 15.46 -13.82
CA VAL A 191 6.60 15.15 -15.01
C VAL A 191 5.14 14.95 -14.61
N LEU A 192 4.90 14.21 -13.53
CA LEU A 192 3.57 13.95 -13.01
C LEU A 192 2.90 15.23 -12.47
N ALA A 193 3.62 16.09 -11.77
CA ALA A 193 3.09 17.36 -11.28
C ALA A 193 2.64 18.26 -12.44
N LEU A 194 3.45 18.38 -13.49
CA LEU A 194 3.08 19.12 -14.71
C LEU A 194 1.85 18.50 -15.37
N PHE A 195 1.81 17.16 -15.50
CA PHE A 195 0.65 16.46 -16.02
C PHE A 195 -0.63 16.72 -15.20
N ILE A 196 -0.56 16.69 -13.87
CA ILE A 196 -1.70 16.99 -13.00
C ILE A 196 -2.15 18.44 -13.19
N ILE A 197 -1.23 19.39 -13.25
CA ILE A 197 -1.52 20.81 -13.45
C ILE A 197 -2.25 21.03 -14.78
N PHE A 198 -1.75 20.48 -15.88
CA PHE A 198 -2.26 20.79 -17.22
C PHE A 198 -3.36 19.87 -17.73
N CYS A 199 -3.38 18.59 -17.33
CA CYS A 199 -4.24 17.58 -17.94
C CYS A 199 -5.37 17.09 -17.05
N VAL A 200 -5.23 17.18 -15.72
CA VAL A 200 -6.23 16.66 -14.78
C VAL A 200 -7.23 17.75 -14.37
N PRO A 201 -8.53 17.59 -14.66
CA PRO A 201 -9.55 18.51 -14.18
C PRO A 201 -9.92 18.20 -12.73
N GLU A 202 -10.45 19.21 -12.06
CA GLU A 202 -11.00 19.06 -10.70
C GLU A 202 -12.27 18.19 -10.71
N SER A 203 -12.50 17.44 -9.61
CA SER A 203 -13.65 16.55 -9.46
C SER A 203 -14.98 17.29 -9.63
N GLN A 204 -15.78 16.84 -10.59
CA GLN A 204 -17.12 17.40 -10.83
C GLN A 204 -18.10 17.03 -9.70
N ALA A 205 -17.92 15.86 -9.08
CA ALA A 205 -18.70 15.44 -7.93
C ALA A 205 -18.47 16.38 -6.74
N TRP A 206 -17.21 16.76 -6.48
CA TRP A 206 -16.87 17.77 -5.47
C TRP A 206 -17.54 19.11 -5.73
N LYS A 207 -17.44 19.62 -6.96
CA LYS A 207 -18.01 20.91 -7.36
C LYS A 207 -19.53 20.95 -7.15
N LYS A 208 -20.22 19.83 -7.42
CA LYS A 208 -21.67 19.69 -7.22
C LYS A 208 -22.06 19.54 -5.75
N ALA A 209 -21.20 18.94 -4.91
CA ALA A 209 -21.46 18.75 -3.48
C ALA A 209 -21.17 19.99 -2.62
N ARG A 210 -20.29 20.90 -3.09
CA ARG A 210 -19.85 22.11 -2.36
C ARG A 210 -20.99 23.03 -1.90
N PRO A 211 -22.06 23.31 -2.68
CA PRO A 211 -23.18 24.13 -2.21
C PRO A 211 -24.01 23.45 -1.10
N ALA A 212 -24.12 22.11 -1.13
CA ALA A 212 -24.92 21.34 -0.19
C ALA A 212 -24.20 21.08 1.15
N ALA A 213 -22.86 20.96 1.13
CA ALA A 213 -22.04 20.74 2.32
C ALA A 213 -21.91 22.00 3.21
N ALA A 214 -22.08 23.20 2.66
CA ALA A 214 -21.99 24.47 3.40
C ALA A 214 -23.15 24.67 4.42
N VAL A 215 -24.21 23.86 4.35
CA VAL A 215 -25.47 24.05 5.11
C VAL A 215 -25.62 23.09 6.29
N THR A 216 -24.76 22.07 6.44
CA THR A 216 -24.89 21.11 7.55
C THR A 216 -23.56 20.87 8.27
N TRP A 217 -23.48 21.29 9.54
CA TRP A 217 -22.47 20.83 10.48
C TRP A 217 -22.73 19.35 10.80
N ARG A 218 -22.32 18.43 9.93
CA ARG A 218 -22.28 17.02 10.29
C ARG A 218 -21.17 16.80 11.30
N SER A 219 -21.42 15.91 12.26
CA SER A 219 -20.41 15.38 13.18
C SER A 219 -19.18 14.91 12.41
N ASN A 220 -17.98 15.08 12.99
CA ASN A 220 -16.75 14.61 12.36
C ASN A 220 -16.81 13.08 12.21
N PRO A 221 -16.85 12.51 10.99
CA PRO A 221 -17.05 11.08 10.79
C PRO A 221 -15.97 10.21 11.43
N VAL A 222 -14.76 10.77 11.62
CA VAL A 222 -13.67 10.09 12.33
C VAL A 222 -13.96 10.05 13.84
N VAL A 223 -14.54 11.10 14.42
CA VAL A 223 -14.95 11.08 15.83
C VAL A 223 -16.11 10.12 16.03
N ASP A 224 -17.09 10.12 15.13
CA ASP A 224 -18.23 9.20 15.14
C ASP A 224 -17.79 7.74 15.04
N LEU A 225 -16.74 7.46 14.28
CA LEU A 225 -16.15 6.13 14.16
C LEU A 225 -15.74 5.57 15.54
N PHE A 226 -15.05 6.37 16.37
CA PHE A 226 -14.61 5.95 17.70
C PHE A 226 -15.71 6.00 18.75
N SER A 227 -16.61 6.97 18.69
CA SER A 227 -17.66 7.15 19.69
C SER A 227 -18.80 6.14 19.53
N LYS A 228 -19.24 5.88 18.29
CA LYS A 228 -20.38 5.01 17.99
C LYS A 228 -19.97 3.56 17.76
N TYR A 229 -18.78 3.32 17.20
CA TYR A 229 -18.35 1.98 16.76
C TYR A 229 -16.99 1.50 17.33
N PRO A 230 -16.65 1.77 18.61
CA PRO A 230 -15.30 1.51 19.14
C PRO A 230 -14.87 0.05 19.00
N LYS A 231 -15.78 -0.91 19.25
CA LYS A 231 -15.47 -2.35 19.10
C LYS A 231 -15.10 -2.69 17.66
N ARG A 232 -15.81 -2.14 16.67
CA ARG A 232 -15.55 -2.42 15.24
C ARG A 232 -14.21 -1.86 14.80
N VAL A 233 -13.94 -0.62 15.22
CA VAL A 233 -12.66 0.05 14.97
C VAL A 233 -11.51 -0.75 15.55
N SER A 234 -11.61 -1.18 16.81
CA SER A 234 -10.52 -1.90 17.49
C SER A 234 -10.17 -3.22 16.79
N TYR A 235 -11.15 -4.06 16.45
CA TYR A 235 -10.83 -5.35 15.81
C TYR A 235 -10.36 -5.17 14.36
N LEU A 236 -10.91 -4.21 13.59
CA LEU A 236 -10.46 -3.94 12.23
C LEU A 236 -9.06 -3.31 12.22
N ALA A 237 -8.75 -2.42 13.18
CA ALA A 237 -7.42 -1.85 13.34
C ALA A 237 -6.40 -2.93 13.69
N LEU A 238 -6.75 -3.83 14.62
CA LEU A 238 -5.91 -4.99 14.96
C LEU A 238 -5.70 -5.91 13.77
N LEU A 239 -6.75 -6.18 12.98
CA LEU A 239 -6.65 -7.00 11.78
C LEU A 239 -5.64 -6.40 10.79
N ILE A 240 -5.83 -5.14 10.38
CA ILE A 240 -4.93 -4.52 9.40
C ILE A 240 -3.51 -4.42 9.96
N PHE A 241 -3.36 -4.09 11.24
CA PHE A 241 -2.06 -4.09 11.90
C PHE A 241 -1.35 -5.44 11.78
N VAL A 242 -2.02 -6.55 12.12
CA VAL A 242 -1.44 -7.90 12.06
C VAL A 242 -1.13 -8.31 10.61
N LEU A 243 -2.02 -8.00 9.66
CA LEU A 243 -1.81 -8.30 8.25
C LEU A 243 -0.62 -7.53 7.66
N CYS A 244 -0.49 -6.24 7.97
CA CYS A 244 0.68 -5.43 7.61
C CYS A 244 1.94 -5.95 8.30
N PHE A 245 1.87 -6.23 9.61
CA PHE A 245 2.99 -6.75 10.39
C PHE A 245 3.53 -8.06 9.83
N GLY A 246 2.67 -8.95 9.31
CA GLY A 246 3.11 -10.23 8.77
C GLY A 246 3.62 -10.19 7.34
N SER A 247 3.07 -9.32 6.49
CA SER A 247 3.39 -9.32 5.06
C SER A 247 4.57 -8.40 4.70
N TRP A 248 4.75 -7.31 5.44
CA TRP A 248 5.71 -6.27 5.08
C TRP A 248 7.16 -6.52 5.51
N PRO A 249 7.51 -7.19 6.64
CA PRO A 249 8.91 -7.42 6.95
C PRO A 249 9.61 -8.26 5.88
N PHE A 250 8.92 -9.20 5.23
CA PHE A 250 9.47 -9.88 4.06
C PHE A 250 9.76 -8.88 2.94
N GLN A 251 8.80 -8.03 2.54
CA GLN A 251 9.00 -7.02 1.49
C GLN A 251 10.15 -6.06 1.81
N ALA A 252 10.22 -5.58 3.05
CA ALA A 252 11.18 -4.57 3.48
C ALA A 252 12.59 -5.13 3.72
N LEU A 253 12.72 -6.37 4.18
CA LEU A 253 14.01 -6.97 4.49
C LEU A 253 14.54 -7.86 3.37
N LEU A 254 13.73 -8.22 2.36
CA LEU A 254 14.16 -9.08 1.26
C LEU A 254 15.42 -8.55 0.56
N PRO A 255 15.51 -7.29 0.08
CA PRO A 255 16.73 -6.80 -0.55
C PRO A 255 17.93 -6.79 0.40
N THR A 256 17.70 -6.38 1.65
CA THR A 256 18.71 -6.35 2.71
C THR A 256 19.28 -7.75 2.98
N TYR A 257 18.42 -8.77 3.03
CA TYR A 257 18.81 -10.17 3.19
C TYR A 257 19.57 -10.70 1.97
N LEU A 258 19.08 -10.45 0.75
CA LEU A 258 19.76 -10.93 -0.46
C LEU A 258 21.18 -10.35 -0.58
N ARG A 259 21.35 -9.06 -0.22
CA ARG A 259 22.68 -8.45 -0.10
C ARG A 259 23.52 -9.07 1.02
N ALA A 260 22.91 -9.41 2.15
CA ALA A 260 23.57 -10.14 3.24
C ALA A 260 24.11 -11.50 2.81
N ALA A 261 23.37 -12.19 1.95
CA ALA A 261 23.76 -13.45 1.35
C ALA A 261 24.81 -13.29 0.23
N GLY A 262 25.30 -12.07 -0.04
CA GLY A 262 26.38 -11.81 -1.00
C GLY A 262 25.94 -11.75 -2.46
N LEU A 263 24.65 -11.63 -2.75
CA LEU A 263 24.17 -11.54 -4.13
C LEU A 263 24.54 -10.20 -4.79
N ALA A 264 24.89 -10.27 -6.07
CA ALA A 264 25.15 -9.08 -6.90
C ALA A 264 23.87 -8.22 -7.07
N PRO A 265 24.00 -6.90 -7.30
CA PRO A 265 22.85 -6.00 -7.45
C PRO A 265 21.80 -6.47 -8.47
N ALA A 266 22.23 -7.02 -9.62
CA ALA A 266 21.33 -7.57 -10.62
C ALA A 266 20.50 -8.75 -10.10
N ALA A 267 21.08 -9.66 -9.31
CA ALA A 267 20.35 -10.79 -8.73
C ALA A 267 19.35 -10.32 -7.65
N VAL A 268 19.73 -9.35 -6.82
CA VAL A 268 18.84 -8.72 -5.83
C VAL A 268 17.65 -8.05 -6.53
N SER A 269 17.92 -7.32 -7.60
CA SER A 269 16.92 -6.67 -8.45
C SER A 269 15.96 -7.69 -9.05
N GLN A 270 16.46 -8.74 -9.72
CA GLN A 270 15.64 -9.78 -10.36
C GLN A 270 14.69 -10.48 -9.39
N ILE A 271 15.17 -10.90 -8.21
CA ILE A 271 14.32 -11.59 -7.22
C ILE A 271 13.26 -10.65 -6.66
N THR A 272 13.62 -9.39 -6.38
CA THR A 272 12.67 -8.39 -5.86
C THR A 272 11.64 -7.99 -6.91
N MET A 273 12.05 -7.83 -8.17
CA MET A 273 11.16 -7.60 -9.31
C MET A 273 10.18 -8.76 -9.49
N ALA A 274 10.64 -10.00 -9.38
CA ALA A 274 9.75 -11.16 -9.47
C ALA A 274 8.67 -11.11 -8.40
N SER A 275 9.01 -10.75 -7.16
CA SER A 275 8.02 -10.50 -6.10
C SER A 275 7.06 -9.37 -6.46
N ALA A 276 7.56 -8.26 -6.99
CA ALA A 276 6.74 -7.12 -7.38
C ALA A 276 5.75 -7.45 -8.52
N ILE A 277 6.17 -8.23 -9.51
CA ILE A 277 5.28 -8.73 -10.57
C ILE A 277 4.22 -9.65 -9.97
N GLY A 278 4.62 -10.53 -9.05
CA GLY A 278 3.71 -11.35 -8.27
C GLY A 278 2.65 -10.51 -7.56
N GLN A 279 3.07 -9.45 -6.86
CA GLN A 279 2.17 -8.51 -6.16
C GLN A 279 1.13 -7.89 -7.09
N ILE A 280 1.54 -7.37 -8.25
CA ILE A 280 0.64 -6.75 -9.23
C ILE A 280 -0.45 -7.74 -9.65
N LEU A 281 -0.06 -8.97 -10.01
CA LEU A 281 -1.01 -10.00 -10.42
C LEU A 281 -1.87 -10.48 -9.25
N GLY A 282 -1.30 -10.52 -8.05
CA GLY A 282 -1.97 -10.86 -6.81
C GLY A 282 -3.09 -9.89 -6.46
N PHE A 283 -2.85 -8.56 -6.51
CA PHE A 283 -3.86 -7.53 -6.24
C PHE A 283 -5.07 -7.64 -7.18
N VAL A 284 -4.81 -7.95 -8.46
CA VAL A 284 -5.89 -8.13 -9.45
C VAL A 284 -6.63 -9.44 -9.20
N ALA A 285 -5.90 -10.53 -8.96
CA ALA A 285 -6.49 -11.86 -8.78
C ALA A 285 -7.24 -12.01 -7.44
N SER A 286 -6.82 -11.31 -6.39
CA SER A 286 -7.33 -11.46 -5.03
C SER A 286 -8.82 -11.18 -4.93
N GLY A 287 -9.35 -10.22 -5.70
CA GLY A 287 -10.78 -9.94 -5.77
C GLY A 287 -11.59 -11.13 -6.30
N PHE A 288 -11.13 -11.76 -7.39
CA PHE A 288 -11.77 -12.95 -7.95
C PHE A 288 -11.68 -14.15 -7.01
N ILE A 289 -10.55 -14.30 -6.31
CA ILE A 289 -10.36 -15.34 -5.30
C ILE A 289 -11.33 -15.12 -4.12
N ALA A 290 -11.48 -13.87 -3.65
CA ALA A 290 -12.39 -13.50 -2.57
C ALA A 290 -13.87 -13.70 -2.94
N GLU A 291 -14.26 -13.46 -4.19
CA GLU A 291 -15.62 -13.75 -4.65
C GLU A 291 -15.92 -15.26 -4.66
N ARG A 292 -14.95 -16.10 -4.97
CA ARG A 292 -15.13 -17.56 -4.99
C ARG A 292 -15.07 -18.18 -3.59
N LEU A 293 -14.08 -17.81 -2.78
CA LEU A 293 -13.82 -18.45 -1.49
C LEU A 293 -14.48 -17.74 -0.30
N GLY A 294 -14.91 -16.48 -0.47
CA GLY A 294 -15.27 -15.60 0.64
C GLY A 294 -14.04 -14.87 1.18
N ARG A 295 -14.26 -13.74 1.85
CA ARG A 295 -13.20 -12.79 2.23
C ARG A 295 -12.25 -13.43 3.26
N ARG A 296 -12.80 -14.11 4.26
CA ARG A 296 -12.00 -14.73 5.35
C ARG A 296 -11.10 -15.84 4.82
N MET A 297 -11.67 -16.75 4.04
CA MET A 297 -10.96 -17.93 3.53
C MET A 297 -9.94 -17.53 2.47
N ALA A 298 -10.27 -16.59 1.58
CA ALA A 298 -9.33 -16.08 0.60
C ALA A 298 -8.09 -15.47 1.26
N ILE A 299 -8.26 -14.54 2.21
CA ILE A 299 -7.11 -13.96 2.93
C ILE A 299 -6.29 -15.05 3.63
N SER A 300 -6.94 -15.98 4.35
CA SER A 300 -6.26 -17.04 5.10
C SER A 300 -5.42 -17.97 4.20
N VAL A 301 -5.98 -18.43 3.08
CA VAL A 301 -5.28 -19.29 2.13
C VAL A 301 -4.13 -18.53 1.47
N MET A 302 -4.37 -17.28 1.07
CA MET A 302 -3.35 -16.46 0.41
C MET A 302 -2.17 -16.19 1.34
N ILE A 303 -2.38 -15.72 2.57
CA ILE A 303 -1.26 -15.46 3.49
C ILE A 303 -0.52 -16.75 3.89
N GLY A 304 -1.22 -17.88 4.00
CA GLY A 304 -0.61 -19.19 4.30
C GLY A 304 0.32 -19.67 3.19
N ILE A 305 -0.15 -19.66 1.93
CA ILE A 305 0.69 -20.01 0.77
C ILE A 305 1.85 -19.02 0.64
N GLY A 306 1.57 -17.72 0.76
CA GLY A 306 2.57 -16.67 0.66
C GLY A 306 3.71 -16.81 1.68
N ALA A 307 3.36 -17.12 2.94
CA ALA A 307 4.32 -17.36 4.01
C ALA A 307 5.19 -18.60 3.78
N LEU A 308 4.62 -19.69 3.24
CA LEU A 308 5.40 -20.89 2.88
C LEU A 308 6.47 -20.57 1.83
N PHE A 309 6.10 -19.77 0.82
CA PHE A 309 7.02 -19.41 -0.26
C PHE A 309 8.08 -18.38 0.16
N VAL A 310 7.90 -17.64 1.26
CA VAL A 310 8.99 -16.82 1.85
C VAL A 310 10.17 -17.71 2.25
N ALA A 311 9.91 -18.85 2.88
CA ALA A 311 10.96 -19.81 3.20
C ALA A 311 11.62 -20.35 1.92
N GLY A 312 10.82 -20.62 0.88
CA GLY A 312 11.32 -21.02 -0.43
C GLY A 312 12.33 -20.04 -1.03
N VAL A 313 12.07 -18.72 -0.97
CA VAL A 313 13.02 -17.69 -1.42
C VAL A 313 14.33 -17.76 -0.65
N ILE A 314 14.22 -17.83 0.67
CA ILE A 314 15.38 -17.77 1.58
C ILE A 314 16.29 -19.00 1.42
N LEU A 315 15.69 -20.18 1.24
CA LEU A 315 16.40 -21.45 1.09
C LEU A 315 16.98 -21.67 -0.33
N SER A 316 16.58 -20.87 -1.32
CA SER A 316 16.98 -21.06 -2.71
C SER A 316 17.87 -19.93 -3.27
N THR A 317 18.47 -19.09 -2.42
CA THR A 317 19.32 -17.96 -2.85
C THR A 317 20.53 -18.36 -3.71
N GLY A 318 21.00 -19.60 -3.63
CA GLY A 318 22.03 -20.15 -4.51
C GLY A 318 21.56 -20.40 -5.96
N ASN A 319 20.25 -20.39 -6.22
CA ASN A 319 19.65 -20.51 -7.55
C ASN A 319 18.67 -19.35 -7.77
N ILE A 320 19.15 -18.31 -8.47
CA ILE A 320 18.41 -17.06 -8.69
C ILE A 320 17.04 -17.30 -9.33
N ALA A 321 16.95 -18.22 -10.30
CA ALA A 321 15.69 -18.52 -10.99
C ALA A 321 14.65 -19.13 -10.04
N LEU A 322 15.08 -20.07 -9.18
CA LEU A 322 14.20 -20.67 -8.18
C LEU A 322 13.80 -19.65 -7.11
N ALA A 323 14.75 -18.84 -6.62
CA ALA A 323 14.47 -17.78 -5.66
C ALA A 323 13.48 -16.75 -6.23
N ALA A 324 13.63 -16.35 -7.49
CA ALA A 324 12.72 -15.45 -8.19
C ALA A 324 11.32 -16.07 -8.36
N ALA A 325 11.23 -17.36 -8.72
CA ALA A 325 9.94 -18.06 -8.81
C ALA A 325 9.24 -18.11 -7.44
N CYS A 326 9.96 -18.43 -6.37
CA CYS A 326 9.40 -18.39 -5.02
C CYS A 326 8.99 -16.97 -4.60
N ALA A 327 9.78 -15.96 -4.98
CA ALA A 327 9.52 -14.57 -4.64
C ALA A 327 8.27 -14.06 -5.35
N PHE A 328 8.06 -14.46 -6.61
CA PHE A 328 6.84 -14.21 -7.37
C PHE A 328 5.62 -14.81 -6.67
N VAL A 329 5.67 -16.10 -6.30
CA VAL A 329 4.54 -16.76 -5.62
C VAL A 329 4.27 -16.11 -4.26
N SER A 330 5.31 -15.80 -3.49
CA SER A 330 5.16 -15.08 -2.23
C SER A 330 4.56 -13.68 -2.43
N GLY A 331 5.03 -12.93 -3.43
CA GLY A 331 4.47 -11.61 -3.76
C GLY A 331 2.99 -11.68 -4.16
N PHE A 332 2.61 -12.67 -4.98
CA PHE A 332 1.23 -12.90 -5.41
C PHE A 332 0.29 -13.21 -4.25
N PHE A 333 0.71 -14.08 -3.34
CA PHE A 333 -0.15 -14.59 -2.29
C PHE A 333 -0.06 -13.77 -0.99
N LEU A 334 1.14 -13.46 -0.51
CA LEU A 334 1.32 -12.79 0.78
C LEU A 334 0.90 -11.33 0.70
N ILE A 335 1.59 -10.56 -0.15
CA ILE A 335 1.34 -9.12 -0.30
C ILE A 335 0.09 -8.92 -1.17
N GLY A 336 -0.06 -9.68 -2.26
CA GLY A 336 -1.24 -9.61 -3.13
C GLY A 336 -2.59 -9.81 -2.42
N SER A 337 -2.61 -10.45 -1.24
CA SER A 337 -3.81 -10.52 -0.39
C SER A 337 -4.36 -9.15 0.03
N SER A 338 -3.55 -8.08 -0.02
CA SER A 338 -3.97 -6.74 0.37
C SER A 338 -5.05 -6.14 -0.53
N GLY A 339 -5.20 -6.65 -1.76
CA GLY A 339 -6.31 -6.27 -2.63
C GLY A 339 -7.69 -6.60 -2.03
N ILE A 340 -7.76 -7.47 -1.02
CA ILE A 340 -9.02 -7.83 -0.31
C ILE A 340 -9.24 -6.91 0.91
N TRP A 341 -8.20 -6.31 1.48
CA TRP A 341 -8.29 -5.59 2.76
C TRP A 341 -9.23 -4.39 2.68
N GLY A 342 -9.16 -3.62 1.59
CA GLY A 342 -10.06 -2.48 1.35
C GLY A 342 -11.53 -2.91 1.31
N THR A 343 -11.83 -4.05 0.69
CA THR A 343 -13.17 -4.64 0.64
C THR A 343 -13.64 -5.05 2.03
N VAL A 344 -12.79 -5.72 2.81
CA VAL A 344 -13.10 -6.10 4.20
C VAL A 344 -13.47 -4.89 5.05
N LEU A 345 -12.66 -3.82 4.99
CA LEU A 345 -12.93 -2.59 5.72
C LEU A 345 -14.25 -1.94 5.26
N THR A 346 -14.46 -1.86 3.94
CA THR A 346 -15.66 -1.25 3.34
C THR A 346 -16.93 -1.98 3.75
N GLU A 347 -16.92 -3.32 3.75
CA GLU A 347 -18.08 -4.16 4.04
C GLU A 347 -18.34 -4.36 5.55
N ASN A 348 -17.39 -4.03 6.41
CA ASN A 348 -17.55 -4.13 7.87
C ASN A 348 -17.84 -2.78 8.55
N LEU A 349 -17.78 -1.67 7.78
CA LEU A 349 -18.04 -0.33 8.27
C LEU A 349 -19.43 0.20 7.85
N PRO A 350 -20.18 0.80 8.80
CA PRO A 350 -21.45 1.48 8.50
C PRO A 350 -21.29 2.58 7.46
N ARG A 351 -22.32 2.77 6.62
CA ARG A 351 -22.35 3.74 5.51
C ARG A 351 -21.92 5.16 5.87
N ASP A 352 -22.27 5.65 7.05
CA ASP A 352 -22.03 7.03 7.50
C ASP A 352 -20.56 7.31 7.83
N VAL A 353 -19.82 6.29 8.28
CA VAL A 353 -18.39 6.41 8.66
C VAL A 353 -17.45 5.64 7.73
N ARG A 354 -17.99 4.90 6.75
CA ARG A 354 -17.25 3.95 5.89
C ARG A 354 -16.00 4.54 5.24
N ALA A 355 -16.14 5.64 4.51
CA ALA A 355 -15.03 6.23 3.77
C ALA A 355 -13.89 6.69 4.70
N SER A 356 -14.23 7.40 5.78
CA SER A 356 -13.27 7.89 6.77
C SER A 356 -12.63 6.74 7.57
N GLY A 357 -13.41 5.71 7.88
CA GLY A 357 -12.94 4.53 8.59
C GLY A 357 -11.97 3.69 7.76
N VAL A 358 -12.23 3.45 6.47
CA VAL A 358 -11.28 2.76 5.58
C VAL A 358 -9.94 3.49 5.55
N GLY A 359 -9.97 4.82 5.32
CA GLY A 359 -8.76 5.63 5.25
C GLY A 359 -7.98 5.65 6.57
N PHE A 360 -8.66 5.81 7.70
CA PHE A 360 -8.02 5.80 9.03
C PHE A 360 -7.44 4.41 9.36
N LEU A 361 -8.24 3.35 9.27
CA LEU A 361 -7.86 1.99 9.67
C LEU A 361 -6.70 1.46 8.84
N TYR A 362 -6.68 1.76 7.53
CA TYR A 362 -5.55 1.41 6.69
C TYR A 362 -4.28 2.14 7.13
N ASN A 363 -4.29 3.47 7.21
CA ASN A 363 -3.10 4.24 7.60
C ASN A 363 -2.63 3.94 9.03
N PHE A 364 -3.53 3.56 9.94
CA PHE A 364 -3.17 3.13 11.28
C PHE A 364 -2.53 1.73 11.27
N GLY A 365 -3.12 0.76 10.55
CA GLY A 365 -2.58 -0.60 10.48
C GLY A 365 -1.20 -0.68 9.82
N VAL A 366 -0.89 0.24 8.90
CA VAL A 366 0.43 0.44 8.28
C VAL A 366 1.56 0.63 9.29
N ILE A 367 1.26 1.11 10.52
CA ILE A 367 2.23 1.17 11.63
C ILE A 367 2.80 -0.23 11.92
N GLY A 368 1.97 -1.28 11.87
CA GLY A 368 2.36 -2.66 12.09
C GLY A 368 3.43 -3.12 11.11
N GLY A 369 3.28 -2.78 9.83
CA GLY A 369 4.28 -3.10 8.83
C GLY A 369 5.53 -2.21 8.90
N GLY A 370 5.42 -0.97 9.39
CA GLY A 370 6.57 -0.09 9.63
C GLY A 370 7.45 -0.52 10.81
N ILE A 371 6.84 -1.01 11.90
CA ILE A 371 7.57 -1.48 13.09
C ILE A 371 8.10 -2.92 12.96
N ALA A 372 7.47 -3.74 12.12
CA ALA A 372 7.82 -5.15 12.00
C ALA A 372 9.31 -5.40 11.64
N PRO A 373 9.94 -4.71 10.67
CA PRO A 373 11.36 -4.88 10.38
C PRO A 373 12.26 -4.62 11.59
N PHE A 374 11.95 -3.59 12.40
CA PHE A 374 12.69 -3.30 13.62
C PHE A 374 12.54 -4.42 14.65
N ILE A 375 11.33 -4.93 14.85
CA ILE A 375 11.09 -6.05 15.78
C ILE A 375 11.82 -7.31 15.31
N VAL A 376 11.75 -7.63 14.02
CA VAL A 376 12.47 -8.77 13.42
C VAL A 376 13.97 -8.64 13.69
N LEU A 377 14.58 -7.49 13.37
CA LEU A 377 16.02 -7.30 13.50
C LEU A 377 16.52 -7.20 14.95
N SER A 378 15.81 -6.47 15.82
CA SER A 378 16.20 -6.26 17.23
C SER A 378 16.05 -7.51 18.10
N THR A 379 15.22 -8.47 17.68
CA THR A 379 15.01 -9.73 18.41
C THR A 379 15.96 -10.84 18.00
N MET A 380 16.65 -10.72 16.85
CA MET A 380 17.60 -11.73 16.35
C MET A 380 18.66 -12.11 17.39
N HIS A 381 19.37 -11.12 17.95
CA HIS A 381 20.41 -11.38 18.95
C HIS A 381 19.88 -11.97 20.25
N ARG A 382 18.64 -11.65 20.64
CA ARG A 382 18.03 -12.13 21.89
C ARG A 382 17.65 -13.60 21.81
N PHE A 383 17.19 -14.06 20.64
CA PHE A 383 16.77 -15.44 20.42
C PHE A 383 17.83 -16.29 19.70
N GLY A 384 18.98 -15.72 19.34
CA GLY A 384 20.02 -16.41 18.59
C GLY A 384 19.61 -16.74 17.15
N PHE A 385 18.68 -15.98 16.56
CA PHE A 385 18.19 -16.20 15.21
C PHE A 385 19.10 -15.53 14.17
N THR A 386 19.28 -16.22 13.04
CA THR A 386 19.80 -15.56 11.84
C THR A 386 18.72 -14.69 11.19
N MET A 387 19.10 -13.79 10.28
CA MET A 387 18.13 -12.98 9.53
C MET A 387 17.12 -13.84 8.74
N PRO A 388 17.55 -14.90 8.03
CA PRO A 388 16.66 -15.95 7.51
C PRO A 388 15.61 -16.45 8.49
N ASP A 389 16.05 -16.95 9.65
CA ASP A 389 15.18 -17.58 10.64
C ASP A 389 14.14 -16.60 11.17
N ALA A 390 14.57 -15.36 11.41
CA ALA A 390 13.69 -14.30 11.89
C ALA A 390 12.65 -13.92 10.82
N ILE A 391 13.04 -13.72 9.56
CA ILE A 391 12.08 -13.39 8.49
C ILE A 391 11.05 -14.51 8.32
N ILE A 392 11.48 -15.77 8.27
CA ILE A 392 10.56 -16.92 8.14
C ILE A 392 9.65 -17.03 9.37
N GLY A 393 10.23 -17.05 10.56
CA GLY A 393 9.52 -17.26 11.82
C GLY A 393 8.46 -16.19 12.06
N PHE A 394 8.82 -14.91 11.93
CA PHE A 394 7.88 -13.81 12.12
C PHE A 394 6.78 -13.79 11.05
N THR A 395 7.12 -14.10 9.78
CA THR A 395 6.10 -14.18 8.71
C THR A 395 5.09 -15.29 9.00
N ILE A 396 5.54 -16.48 9.43
CA ILE A 396 4.65 -17.61 9.77
C ILE A 396 3.78 -17.26 10.98
N VAL A 397 4.38 -16.76 12.06
CA VAL A 397 3.65 -16.39 13.29
C VAL A 397 2.59 -15.34 13.00
N ALA A 398 2.94 -14.31 12.22
CA ALA A 398 2.00 -13.26 11.86
C ALA A 398 0.91 -13.75 10.88
N ALA A 399 1.23 -14.67 9.96
CA ALA A 399 0.22 -15.31 9.11
C ALA A 399 -0.78 -16.12 9.95
N ILE A 400 -0.30 -16.89 10.94
CA ILE A 400 -1.16 -17.62 11.89
C ILE A 400 -2.03 -16.64 12.69
N ALA A 401 -1.43 -15.57 13.24
CA ALA A 401 -2.17 -14.55 13.95
C ALA A 401 -3.24 -13.90 13.06
N GLY A 402 -2.91 -13.58 11.80
CA GLY A 402 -3.85 -13.07 10.81
C GLY A 402 -5.00 -14.05 10.52
N MET A 403 -4.70 -15.34 10.38
CA MET A 403 -5.70 -16.40 10.21
C MET A 403 -6.63 -16.56 11.41
N VAL A 404 -6.16 -16.25 12.62
CA VAL A 404 -6.99 -16.23 13.84
C VAL A 404 -7.84 -14.96 13.88
N VAL A 405 -7.23 -13.78 13.70
CA VAL A 405 -7.92 -12.49 13.81
C VAL A 405 -9.00 -12.33 12.74
N ILE A 406 -8.77 -12.82 11.51
CA ILE A 406 -9.75 -12.74 10.42
C ILE A 406 -11.02 -13.56 10.71
N ARG A 407 -11.01 -14.52 11.65
CA ARG A 407 -12.23 -15.26 12.03
C ARG A 407 -13.26 -14.39 12.75
N PHE A 408 -12.83 -13.30 13.37
CA PHE A 408 -13.71 -12.37 14.09
C PHE A 408 -14.35 -11.32 13.17
N VAL A 409 -13.81 -11.12 11.97
CA VAL A 409 -14.33 -10.17 10.96
C VAL A 409 -15.58 -10.75 10.32
N ARG A 410 -16.67 -10.03 10.11
CA ARG A 410 -17.90 -10.61 9.48
C ARG A 410 -17.61 -11.10 8.05
N GLU A 411 -18.10 -12.28 7.69
CA GLU A 411 -18.08 -12.76 6.30
C GLU A 411 -19.24 -12.13 5.53
N THR A 412 -18.95 -11.66 4.34
CA THR A 412 -19.81 -10.76 3.55
C THR A 412 -19.97 -11.23 2.11
N LYS A 413 -19.48 -12.44 1.80
CA LYS A 413 -19.69 -13.09 0.51
C LYS A 413 -21.16 -13.16 0.14
N GLY A 414 -21.49 -12.63 -1.04
CA GLY A 414 -22.82 -12.67 -1.62
C GLY A 414 -23.79 -11.63 -1.07
N LEU A 415 -23.37 -10.76 -0.14
CA LEU A 415 -24.19 -9.67 0.38
C LEU A 415 -23.90 -8.36 -0.36
N SER A 416 -24.94 -7.61 -0.67
CA SER A 416 -24.84 -6.23 -1.12
C SER A 416 -24.55 -5.28 0.05
N LEU A 417 -24.02 -4.10 -0.24
CA LEU A 417 -23.76 -3.09 0.78
C LEU A 417 -25.03 -2.65 1.52
N ASP A 418 -26.18 -2.62 0.84
CA ASP A 418 -27.46 -2.27 1.46
C ASP A 418 -27.95 -3.36 2.43
N GLU A 419 -27.73 -4.63 2.11
CA GLU A 419 -28.03 -5.75 3.03
C GLU A 419 -27.12 -5.73 4.26
N ILE A 420 -25.83 -5.43 4.05
CA ILE A 420 -24.85 -5.27 5.13
C ILE A 420 -25.26 -4.15 6.09
N ASP A 421 -25.70 -3.01 5.57
CA ASP A 421 -26.12 -1.84 6.34
C ASP A 421 -27.44 -2.06 7.10
N ARG A 422 -28.36 -2.88 6.57
CA ARG A 422 -29.60 -3.25 7.26
C ARG A 422 -29.34 -4.15 8.46
N GLU A 423 -28.49 -5.16 8.31
CA GLU A 423 -28.14 -6.08 9.40
C GLU A 423 -27.29 -5.43 10.50
N THR A 424 -26.62 -4.30 10.23
CA THR A 424 -25.77 -3.63 11.24
C THR A 424 -26.49 -2.58 12.07
N ASN A 425 -27.73 -2.23 11.71
CA ASN A 425 -28.61 -1.32 12.43
C ASN A 425 -29.72 -2.05 13.21
N GLY A 426 -29.82 -3.38 13.09
CA GLY A 426 -30.57 -4.25 13.99
C GLY A 426 -29.64 -4.88 15.02
#